data_AF-L0GJJ0-F1
#
_entry.id   AF-L0GJJ0-F1
#
_cell.length_a   1.000
_cell.length_b   1.000
_cell.length_c   1.000
_cell.angle_alpha   90.00
_cell.angle_beta   90.00
_cell.angle_gamma   90.00
#
_symmetry.space_group_name_H-M   'P 1'
#
loop_
_entity.id
_entity.type
_entity.pdbx_description
1 polymer ?
#
loop_
_entity_poly.entity_id
_entity_poly.type
_entity_poly.pdbx_seq_one_letter_code
_entity_poly.pdbx_strand_id
1 'polypeptide(L)'
;MRQPDIEIYLRDASQQAVGEWLAQAIGPCTDWQQKGQTFKCSAAGIPVTWLPKAVGKWHCLLLESDATPWADDLACARAAHAALGVEIRCAPGGWQEEEAVEVADRWIRISDDGEEEIVWHTG
;
A
#
# COMPACT_ATOMS: atom_id res chain seq x y z
N MET A 1 -16.44 -8.72 0.25
CA MET A 1 -15.53 -9.70 -0.38
C MET A 1 -14.12 -9.18 -0.14
N ARG A 2 -13.12 -10.04 0.10
CA ARG A 2 -11.73 -9.59 0.30
C ARG A 2 -11.05 -9.41 -1.05
N GLN A 3 -10.20 -8.41 -1.19
CA GLN A 3 -9.37 -8.27 -2.37
C GLN A 3 -8.27 -9.37 -2.39
N PRO A 4 -7.86 -9.84 -3.58
CA PRO A 4 -6.80 -10.85 -3.72
C PRO A 4 -5.40 -10.32 -3.40
N ASP A 5 -5.24 -9.01 -3.40
CA ASP A 5 -4.03 -8.28 -3.06
C ASP A 5 -4.41 -6.91 -2.47
N ILE A 6 -3.42 -6.24 -1.90
CA ILE A 6 -3.54 -4.87 -1.40
C ILE A 6 -2.41 -4.02 -1.97
N GLU A 7 -2.74 -2.88 -2.56
CA GLU A 7 -1.80 -1.89 -3.04
C GLU A 7 -2.07 -0.51 -2.42
N ILE A 8 -1.09 0.00 -1.68
CA ILE A 8 -1.15 1.33 -1.08
C ILE A 8 0.11 2.14 -1.40
N TYR A 9 -0.05 3.45 -1.47
CA TYR A 9 1.04 4.39 -1.71
C TYR A 9 1.29 5.19 -0.44
N LEU A 10 2.55 5.22 0.01
CA LEU A 10 2.95 5.87 1.25
C LEU A 10 3.87 7.05 0.95
N ARG A 11 3.53 8.23 1.46
CA ARG A 11 4.31 9.44 1.23
C ARG A 11 5.55 9.48 2.13
N ASP A 12 6.73 9.46 1.54
CA ASP A 12 8.02 9.67 2.23
C ASP A 12 8.28 8.70 3.41
N ALA A 13 7.68 7.51 3.35
CA ALA A 13 7.78 6.51 4.42
C ALA A 13 9.13 5.77 4.41
N SER A 14 9.65 5.48 5.60
CA SER A 14 10.82 4.62 5.77
C SER A 14 10.47 3.16 5.53
N GLN A 15 11.24 2.46 4.69
CA GLN A 15 11.09 1.02 4.49
C GLN A 15 11.26 0.24 5.80
N GLN A 16 12.15 0.70 6.69
CA GLN A 16 12.35 0.08 7.99
C GLN A 16 11.07 0.17 8.84
N ALA A 17 10.48 1.37 8.94
CA ALA A 17 9.26 1.58 9.71
C ALA A 17 8.08 0.77 9.14
N VAL A 18 7.99 0.67 7.81
CA VAL A 18 7.00 -0.20 7.14
C VAL A 18 7.24 -1.68 7.49
N GLY A 19 8.49 -2.14 7.48
CA GLY A 19 8.84 -3.51 7.88
C GLY A 19 8.49 -3.82 9.34
N GLU A 20 8.76 -2.88 10.25
CA GLU A 20 8.42 -3.00 11.67
C GLU A 20 6.90 -3.04 11.89
N TRP A 21 6.15 -2.20 11.18
CA TRP A 21 4.69 -2.21 11.21
C TRP A 21 4.11 -3.53 10.67
N LEU A 22 4.58 -4.01 9.52
CA LEU A 22 4.14 -5.30 8.97
C LEU A 22 4.43 -6.47 9.92
N ALA A 23 5.59 -6.42 10.60
CA ALA A 23 5.94 -7.42 11.60
C ALA A 23 4.95 -7.46 12.78
N GLN A 24 4.40 -6.31 13.17
CA GLN A 24 3.40 -6.19 14.23
C GLN A 24 1.99 -6.54 13.75
N ALA A 25 1.60 -6.10 12.56
CA ALA A 25 0.24 -6.23 12.03
C ALA A 25 -0.06 -7.62 11.46
N ILE A 26 0.93 -8.26 10.84
CA ILE A 26 0.79 -9.55 10.14
C ILE A 26 1.62 -10.62 10.85
N GLY A 27 2.89 -10.33 11.10
CA GLY A 27 3.86 -11.26 11.67
C GLY A 27 5.24 -11.09 11.05
N PRO A 28 6.27 -11.78 11.58
CA PRO A 28 7.66 -11.52 11.24
C PRO A 28 7.94 -11.47 9.73
N CYS A 29 8.67 -10.45 9.31
CA CYS A 29 9.16 -10.31 7.95
C CYS A 29 10.48 -11.07 7.78
N THR A 30 10.65 -11.76 6.65
CA THR A 30 11.97 -12.21 6.21
C THR A 30 12.85 -11.01 5.84
N ASP A 31 14.15 -11.24 5.70
CA ASP A 31 15.07 -10.20 5.21
C ASP A 31 14.64 -9.67 3.84
N TRP A 32 14.65 -8.34 3.70
CA TRP A 32 14.35 -7.68 2.44
C TRP A 32 15.43 -7.98 1.39
N GLN A 33 15.00 -8.45 0.23
CA GLN A 33 15.85 -8.77 -0.91
C GLN A 33 15.61 -7.76 -2.03
N GLN A 34 16.66 -7.08 -2.48
CA GLN A 34 16.56 -6.19 -3.63
C GLN A 34 16.45 -6.98 -4.94
N LYS A 35 15.47 -6.62 -5.76
CA LYS A 35 15.21 -7.17 -7.11
C LYS A 35 14.96 -6.02 -8.07
N GLY A 36 16.03 -5.59 -8.75
CA GLY A 36 16.01 -4.39 -9.58
C GLY A 36 15.73 -3.14 -8.75
N GLN A 37 14.64 -2.45 -9.08
CA GLN A 37 14.18 -1.26 -8.35
C GLN A 37 13.29 -1.60 -7.14
N THR A 38 12.81 -2.85 -7.05
CA THR A 38 11.93 -3.29 -5.97
C THR A 38 12.73 -3.97 -4.85
N PHE A 39 12.12 -4.02 -3.67
CA PHE A 39 12.56 -4.83 -2.55
C PHE A 39 11.44 -5.79 -2.21
N LYS A 40 11.78 -7.05 -1.94
CA LYS A 40 10.79 -8.09 -1.65
C LYS A 40 11.10 -8.77 -0.33
N CYS A 41 10.07 -9.06 0.45
CA CYS A 41 10.16 -9.93 1.62
C CYS A 41 8.88 -10.79 1.73
N SER A 42 8.79 -11.60 2.77
CA SER A 42 7.55 -12.26 3.15
C SER A 42 7.22 -11.94 4.60
N ALA A 43 5.98 -11.51 4.87
CA ALA A 43 5.44 -11.30 6.22
C ALA A 43 4.51 -12.47 6.56
N ALA A 44 4.96 -13.37 7.43
CA ALA A 44 4.23 -14.59 7.80
C ALA A 44 3.65 -15.41 6.62
N GLY A 45 4.39 -15.49 5.49
CA GLY A 45 3.97 -16.22 4.29
C GLY A 45 3.27 -15.36 3.23
N ILE A 46 2.90 -14.12 3.55
CA ILE A 46 2.36 -13.15 2.58
C ILE A 46 3.53 -12.54 1.79
N PRO A 47 3.54 -12.62 0.44
CA PRO A 47 4.54 -11.93 -0.36
C PRO A 47 4.35 -10.41 -0.27
N VAL A 48 5.44 -9.70 -0.02
CA VAL A 48 5.46 -8.24 0.10
C VAL A 48 6.43 -7.68 -0.93
N THR A 49 5.95 -6.73 -1.73
CA THR A 49 6.77 -5.95 -2.66
C THR A 49 6.76 -4.48 -2.24
N TRP A 50 7.95 -3.88 -2.17
CA TRP A 50 8.15 -2.46 -1.92
C TRP A 50 8.85 -1.82 -3.11
N LEU A 51 8.22 -0.80 -3.69
CA LEU A 51 8.80 0.01 -4.76
C LEU A 51 9.03 1.43 -4.23
N PRO A 52 10.27 1.83 -3.94
CA PRO A 52 10.53 3.18 -3.49
C PRO A 52 10.40 4.20 -4.61
N LYS A 53 9.88 5.40 -4.28
CA LYS A 53 9.72 6.51 -5.23
C LYS A 53 8.99 6.11 -6.52
N ALA A 54 7.94 5.30 -6.38
CA ALA A 54 7.05 4.91 -7.46
C ALA A 54 6.50 6.14 -8.21
N VAL A 55 6.13 7.20 -7.47
CA VAL A 55 5.72 8.49 -8.04
C VAL A 55 6.25 9.63 -7.16
N GLY A 56 7.32 10.30 -7.58
CA GLY A 56 7.92 11.40 -6.81
C GLY A 56 8.34 10.98 -5.39
N LYS A 57 7.61 11.46 -4.37
CA LYS A 57 7.83 11.10 -2.94
C LYS A 57 7.03 9.88 -2.47
N TRP A 58 6.25 9.26 -3.34
CA TRP A 58 5.37 8.16 -2.99
C TRP A 58 6.06 6.83 -3.24
N HIS A 59 6.01 5.94 -2.24
CA HIS A 59 6.45 4.56 -2.34
C HIS A 59 5.23 3.67 -2.51
N CYS A 60 5.31 2.63 -3.34
CA CYS A 60 4.25 1.61 -3.45
C CYS A 60 4.59 0.44 -2.51
N LEU A 61 3.59 -0.02 -1.77
CA LEU A 61 3.59 -1.26 -1.01
C LEU A 61 2.49 -2.16 -1.57
N LEU A 62 2.89 -3.36 -2.00
CA LEU A 62 2.00 -4.39 -2.52
C LEU A 62 2.07 -5.63 -1.61
N LEU A 63 0.92 -6.10 -1.15
CA LEU A 63 0.74 -7.34 -0.40
C LEU A 63 -0.05 -8.33 -1.26
N GLU A 64 0.61 -9.36 -1.76
CA GLU A 64 0.05 -10.25 -2.80
C GLU A 64 -0.72 -11.43 -2.15
N SER A 65 -1.80 -11.14 -1.40
CA SER A 65 -2.64 -12.15 -0.74
C SER A 65 -4.00 -11.64 -0.24
N ASP A 66 -5.04 -12.48 -0.29
CA ASP A 66 -6.33 -12.29 0.38
C ASP A 66 -6.32 -12.68 1.88
N ALA A 67 -5.20 -13.22 2.35
CA ALA A 67 -5.00 -13.67 3.73
C ALA A 67 -4.40 -12.57 4.64
N THR A 68 -4.34 -11.32 4.18
CA THR A 68 -3.94 -10.17 5.00
C THR A 68 -4.92 -9.95 6.17
N PRO A 69 -4.64 -9.10 7.16
CA PRO A 69 -5.61 -8.72 8.20
C PRO A 69 -6.73 -7.80 7.69
N TRP A 70 -6.52 -7.16 6.54
CA TRP A 70 -7.43 -6.15 6.00
C TRP A 70 -8.35 -6.76 4.94
N ALA A 71 -9.52 -6.16 4.73
CA ALA A 71 -10.46 -6.64 3.72
C ALA A 71 -10.11 -6.10 2.32
N ASP A 72 -9.58 -4.89 2.27
CA ASP A 72 -9.29 -4.13 1.05
C ASP A 72 -8.17 -3.09 1.28
N ASP A 73 -7.80 -2.39 0.21
CA ASP A 73 -6.80 -1.33 0.20
C ASP A 73 -7.11 -0.23 1.20
N LEU A 74 -8.37 0.19 1.29
CA LEU A 74 -8.81 1.27 2.17
C LEU A 74 -8.61 0.90 3.65
N ALA A 75 -8.99 -0.33 4.04
CA ALA A 75 -8.77 -0.82 5.39
C ALA A 75 -7.27 -0.91 5.74
N CYS A 76 -6.43 -1.33 4.80
CA CYS A 76 -4.98 -1.35 5.00
C CYS A 76 -4.40 0.06 5.08
N ALA A 77 -4.81 0.95 4.19
CA ALA A 77 -4.32 2.32 4.12
C ALA A 77 -4.64 3.09 5.40
N ARG A 78 -5.83 2.88 5.98
CA ARG A 78 -6.21 3.42 7.31
C ARG A 78 -5.29 2.91 8.41
N ALA A 79 -5.04 1.60 8.45
CA ALA A 79 -4.17 1.00 9.46
C ALA A 79 -2.71 1.46 9.31
N ALA A 80 -2.23 1.60 8.08
CA ALA A 80 -0.90 2.11 7.77
C ALA A 80 -0.75 3.57 8.20
N HIS A 81 -1.73 4.43 7.88
CA HIS A 81 -1.72 5.82 8.33
C HIS A 81 -1.69 5.91 9.86
N ALA A 82 -2.55 5.14 10.54
CA ALA A 82 -2.60 5.13 12.00
C ALA A 82 -1.30 4.66 12.65
N ALA A 83 -0.56 3.74 12.02
CA ALA A 83 0.70 3.21 12.56
C ALA A 83 1.91 4.08 12.21
N LEU A 84 1.95 4.67 11.01
CA LEU A 84 3.13 5.32 10.45
C LEU A 84 3.06 6.86 10.50
N GLY A 85 1.87 7.44 10.64
CA GLY A 85 1.66 8.89 10.69
C GLY A 85 2.00 9.62 9.39
N VAL A 86 2.02 8.92 8.26
CA VAL A 86 2.27 9.50 6.93
C VAL A 86 1.01 9.49 6.09
N GLU A 87 0.95 10.38 5.09
CA GLU A 87 -0.15 10.37 4.11
C GLU A 87 -0.13 9.06 3.30
N ILE A 88 -1.30 8.45 3.16
CA ILE A 88 -1.49 7.22 2.39
C ILE A 88 -2.48 7.48 1.26
N ARG A 89 -2.27 6.83 0.11
CA ARG A 89 -3.23 6.79 -1.00
C ARG A 89 -3.51 5.36 -1.41
N CYS A 90 -4.75 5.09 -1.82
CA CYS A 90 -5.12 3.82 -2.43
C CYS A 90 -6.24 3.99 -3.45
N ALA A 91 -6.50 2.96 -4.24
CA ALA A 91 -7.67 2.93 -5.10
C ALA A 91 -8.97 2.93 -4.26
N PRO A 92 -10.07 3.51 -4.75
CA PRO A 92 -11.38 3.49 -4.08
C PRO A 92 -12.06 2.11 -4.10
N GLY A 93 -11.50 1.13 -4.81
CA GLY A 93 -11.97 -0.24 -4.91
C GLY A 93 -10.97 -1.11 -5.69
N GLY A 94 -11.20 -2.43 -5.76
CA GLY A 94 -10.32 -3.33 -6.51
C GLY A 94 -10.33 -2.99 -7.99
N TRP A 95 -9.13 -2.90 -8.58
CA TRP A 95 -8.95 -2.62 -10.01
C TRP A 95 -9.74 -3.64 -10.86
N GLN A 96 -10.70 -3.16 -11.65
CA GLN A 96 -11.37 -3.93 -12.70
C GLN A 96 -10.90 -3.41 -14.06
N GLU A 97 -10.44 -4.30 -14.94
CA GLU A 97 -9.91 -3.95 -16.27
C GLU A 97 -10.91 -3.13 -17.11
N GLU A 98 -12.22 -3.35 -16.94
CA GLU A 98 -13.25 -2.63 -17.71
C GLU A 98 -13.44 -1.15 -17.30
N GLU A 99 -12.99 -0.77 -16.10
CA GLU A 99 -13.18 0.58 -15.55
C GLU A 99 -11.95 1.51 -15.80
N ALA A 100 -10.84 0.93 -16.27
CA ALA A 100 -9.48 1.49 -16.23
C ALA A 100 -9.23 2.85 -16.93
N VAL A 101 -10.16 3.39 -17.74
CA VAL A 101 -9.89 4.61 -18.53
C VAL A 101 -10.41 5.89 -17.84
N GLU A 102 -11.48 5.83 -17.05
CA GLU A 102 -12.04 7.02 -16.37
C GLU A 102 -11.77 7.07 -14.86
N VAL A 103 -11.40 5.94 -14.22
CA VAL A 103 -11.10 5.86 -12.78
C VAL A 103 -9.62 5.84 -12.42
N ALA A 104 -8.71 5.72 -13.40
CA ALA A 104 -7.27 5.58 -13.13
C ALA A 104 -6.67 6.73 -12.29
N ASP A 105 -7.30 7.91 -12.35
CA ASP A 105 -6.87 9.08 -11.58
C ASP A 105 -7.65 9.26 -10.26
N ARG A 106 -8.64 8.43 -9.92
CA ARG A 106 -9.42 8.56 -8.66
C ARG A 106 -8.78 7.75 -7.55
N TRP A 107 -8.42 8.43 -6.46
CA TRP A 107 -7.73 7.84 -5.31
C TRP A 107 -8.39 8.28 -4.01
N ILE A 108 -8.32 7.44 -2.99
CA ILE A 108 -8.61 7.86 -1.62
C ILE A 108 -7.31 8.34 -0.98
N ARG A 109 -7.27 9.58 -0.48
CA ARG A 109 -6.21 10.12 0.36
C ARG A 109 -6.60 9.96 1.82
N ILE A 110 -5.68 9.49 2.64
CA ILE A 110 -5.81 9.45 4.11
C ILE A 110 -4.66 10.27 4.69
N SER A 111 -5.02 11.23 5.55
CA SER A 111 -4.11 12.18 6.21
C SER A 111 -4.67 12.59 7.58
N ASP A 112 -3.91 13.40 8.32
CA ASP A 112 -4.35 13.98 9.60
C ASP A 112 -5.64 14.81 9.48
N ASP A 113 -5.91 15.36 8.29
CA ASP A 113 -7.14 16.11 7.99
C ASP A 113 -8.35 15.21 7.68
N GLY A 114 -8.15 13.89 7.65
CA GLY A 114 -9.18 12.88 7.35
C GLY A 114 -8.99 12.20 6.00
N GLU A 115 -10.11 11.62 5.53
CA GLU A 115 -10.19 10.81 4.31
C GLU A 115 -10.94 11.57 3.21
N GLU A 116 -10.37 11.62 2.00
CA GLU A 116 -10.93 12.37 0.88
C GLU A 116 -10.68 11.66 -0.45
N GLU A 117 -11.66 11.65 -1.35
CA GLU A 117 -11.46 11.24 -2.74
C GLU A 117 -10.78 12.37 -3.52
N ILE A 118 -9.65 12.06 -4.16
CA ILE A 118 -8.84 13.00 -4.92
C ILE A 118 -8.61 12.52 -6.35
N VAL A 119 -8.26 13.47 -7.21
CA VAL A 119 -7.66 13.18 -8.51
C VAL A 119 -6.14 13.22 -8.36
N TRP A 120 -5.44 12.12 -8.67
CA TRP A 120 -3.99 12.05 -8.61
C TRP A 120 -3.37 11.71 -9.97
N HIS A 121 -2.84 12.72 -10.64
CA HIS A 121 -2.07 12.54 -11.86
C HIS A 121 -0.64 12.09 -11.54
N THR A 122 -0.24 10.93 -12.05
CA THR A 122 1.09 10.33 -11.84
C THR A 122 2.06 10.57 -13.00
N GLY A 123 1.70 11.48 -13.92
CA GLY A 123 2.47 11.82 -15.13
C GLY A 123 3.69 12.70 -14.91
#